data_AF-A0A969F2W8-F1
#
_entry.id   AF-A0A969F2W8-F1
#
_cell.length_a   1.000
_cell.length_b   1.000
_cell.length_c   1.000
_cell.angle_alpha   90.00
_cell.angle_beta   90.00
_cell.angle_gamma   90.00
#
_symmetry.space_group_name_H-M   'P 1'
#
loop_
_entity.id
_entity.type
_entity.pdbx_description
1 polymer ?
#
loop_
_entity_poly.entity_id
_entity_poly.type
_entity_poly.pdbx_seq_one_letter_code
_entity_poly.pdbx_strand_id
1 'polypeptide(L)'
;MANRQSYFNPKPVQRPHPPIFVGGESDAALGRVVRFGDGWYGFDLSPEQFTIRMARLQVLLDAAGRSREAVQVFVCPNRHRLTPESVAAYRAAGVDQLIAPLFARNLEDLERRADRLASLTR
;
A
#
# COMPACT_ATOMS: atom_id res chain seq x y z
N MET A 1 40.66 -15.99 1.25
CA MET A 1 39.92 -14.71 1.34
C MET A 1 39.25 -14.65 2.72
N ALA A 2 39.57 -13.65 3.54
CA ALA A 2 39.07 -13.56 4.91
C ALA A 2 37.56 -13.23 4.93
N ASN A 3 36.79 -14.06 5.62
CA ASN A 3 35.35 -13.92 5.79
C ASN A 3 35.05 -12.72 6.70
N ARG A 4 34.69 -11.55 6.14
CA ARG A 4 34.27 -10.39 6.93
C ARG A 4 32.81 -10.60 7.34
N GLN A 5 32.58 -11.00 8.58
CA GLN A 5 31.23 -11.07 9.13
C GLN A 5 30.68 -9.66 9.39
N SER A 6 29.45 -9.44 8.93
CA SER A 6 28.66 -8.24 9.23
C SER A 6 27.52 -8.61 10.17
N TYR A 7 27.29 -7.78 11.18
CA TYR A 7 26.26 -7.98 12.21
C TYR A 7 25.19 -6.89 12.11
N PHE A 8 23.92 -7.25 12.33
CA PHE A 8 22.80 -6.31 12.38
C PHE A 8 22.02 -6.50 13.68
N ASN A 9 22.23 -5.60 14.64
CA ASN A 9 21.57 -5.56 15.95
C ASN A 9 21.20 -4.11 16.31
N PRO A 10 20.14 -3.88 17.10
CA PRO A 10 19.25 -4.90 17.68
C PRO A 10 18.34 -5.56 16.63
N LYS A 11 17.80 -6.74 16.96
CA LYS A 11 16.76 -7.37 16.15
C LYS A 11 15.42 -6.69 16.39
N PRO A 12 14.53 -6.63 15.38
CA PRO A 12 13.16 -6.18 15.59
C PRO A 12 12.48 -6.98 16.69
N VAL A 13 11.67 -6.30 17.51
CA VAL A 13 10.88 -6.94 18.57
C VAL A 13 9.70 -7.74 18.01
N GLN A 14 9.18 -7.35 16.84
CA GLN A 14 8.07 -7.99 16.16
C GLN A 14 8.47 -9.39 15.64
N ARG A 15 7.55 -10.36 15.81
CA ARG A 15 7.69 -11.74 15.31
C ARG A 15 6.61 -12.04 14.26
N PRO A 16 6.90 -12.87 13.25
CA PRO A 16 8.22 -13.43 12.92
C PRO A 16 9.22 -12.37 12.43
N HIS A 17 8.71 -11.29 11.84
CA HIS A 17 9.42 -10.09 11.40
C HIS A 17 8.41 -8.93 11.30
N PRO A 18 8.87 -7.66 11.18
CA PRO A 18 7.99 -6.58 10.74
C PRO A 18 7.35 -6.90 9.37
N PRO A 19 6.10 -6.45 9.11
CA PRO A 19 5.47 -6.65 7.81
C PRO A 19 6.28 -6.05 6.67
N ILE A 20 6.44 -6.81 5.58
CA ILE A 20 7.19 -6.40 4.39
C ILE A 20 6.20 -5.97 3.32
N PHE A 21 6.20 -4.67 3.00
CA PHE A 21 5.42 -4.12 1.90
C PHE A 21 6.27 -4.02 0.63
N VAL A 22 5.69 -4.43 -0.49
CA VAL A 22 6.30 -4.28 -1.81
C VAL A 22 5.51 -3.24 -2.59
N GLY A 23 6.20 -2.19 -3.04
CA GLY A 23 5.66 -1.20 -3.97
C GLY A 23 5.79 -1.64 -5.43
N GLY A 24 4.99 -1.01 -6.29
CA GLY A 24 5.03 -1.24 -7.74
C GLY A 24 3.82 -2.01 -8.28
N GLU A 25 3.54 -1.80 -9.56
CA GLU A 25 2.27 -2.16 -10.21
C GLU A 25 2.48 -3.10 -11.41
N SER A 26 3.75 -3.31 -11.78
CA SER A 26 4.12 -4.28 -12.80
C SER A 26 3.90 -5.72 -12.32
N ASP A 27 3.69 -6.64 -13.25
CA ASP A 27 3.55 -8.06 -12.92
C ASP A 27 4.75 -8.61 -12.15
N ALA A 28 5.95 -8.10 -12.41
CA ALA A 28 7.15 -8.47 -11.64
C ALA A 28 7.10 -7.96 -10.19
N ALA A 29 6.53 -6.78 -9.94
CA ALA A 29 6.33 -6.26 -8.58
C ALA A 29 5.24 -7.04 -7.84
N LEU A 30 4.10 -7.29 -8.49
CA LEU A 30 3.03 -8.10 -7.93
C LEU A 30 3.49 -9.54 -7.66
N GLY A 31 4.33 -10.11 -8.52
CA GLY A 31 4.98 -11.41 -8.28
C GLY A 31 5.86 -11.41 -7.02
N ARG A 32 6.53 -10.30 -6.70
CA ARG A 32 7.28 -10.16 -5.43
C ARG A 32 6.34 -10.04 -4.23
N VAL A 33 5.21 -9.35 -4.34
CA VAL A 33 4.17 -9.33 -3.29
C VAL A 33 3.76 -10.77 -2.98
N VAL A 34 3.38 -11.54 -4.00
CA VAL A 34 2.90 -12.92 -3.85
C VAL A 34 3.95 -13.82 -3.21
N ARG A 35 5.21 -13.68 -3.62
CA ARG A 35 6.30 -14.55 -3.14
C ARG A 35 6.84 -14.17 -1.76
N PHE A 36 6.87 -12.89 -1.41
CA PHE A 36 7.61 -12.41 -0.24
C PHE A 36 6.92 -11.34 0.60
N GLY A 37 5.95 -10.61 0.04
CA GLY A 37 5.35 -9.46 0.70
C GLY A 37 4.22 -9.86 1.64
N ASP A 38 4.15 -9.22 2.80
CA ASP A 38 2.97 -9.19 3.68
C ASP A 38 1.99 -8.11 3.22
N GLY A 39 2.40 -7.24 2.30
CA GLY A 39 1.54 -6.20 1.74
C GLY A 39 1.97 -5.72 0.36
N TRP A 40 1.01 -5.14 -0.34
CA TRP A 40 1.19 -4.40 -1.58
C TRP A 40 0.93 -2.91 -1.35
N TYR A 41 1.81 -2.07 -1.85
CA TYR A 41 1.65 -0.62 -1.86
C TYR A 41 1.50 -0.13 -3.31
N GLY A 42 0.27 0.17 -3.72
CA GLY A 42 -0.03 0.78 -5.01
C GLY A 42 0.21 2.28 -4.98
N PHE A 43 0.91 2.81 -5.99
CA PHE A 43 1.20 4.24 -6.09
C PHE A 43 0.52 4.88 -7.30
N ASP A 44 -0.19 5.98 -7.03
CA ASP A 44 -0.80 6.87 -8.01
C ASP A 44 -1.85 6.23 -8.94
N LEU A 45 -2.62 5.28 -8.42
CA LEU A 45 -3.69 4.59 -9.14
C LEU A 45 -5.05 5.24 -8.86
N SER A 46 -5.85 5.50 -9.90
CA SER A 46 -7.30 5.78 -9.76
C SER A 46 -8.03 4.54 -9.21
N PRO A 47 -9.30 4.64 -8.76
CA PRO A 47 -10.07 3.47 -8.32
C PRO A 47 -10.17 2.39 -9.40
N GLU A 48 -10.36 2.78 -10.66
CA GLU A 48 -10.46 1.87 -11.80
C GLU A 48 -9.12 1.18 -12.07
N GLN A 49 -8.03 1.95 -12.10
CA GLN A 49 -6.69 1.41 -12.30
C GLN A 49 -6.29 0.47 -11.16
N PHE A 50 -6.63 0.83 -9.92
CA PHE A 50 -6.42 0.00 -8.75
C PHE A 50 -7.19 -1.32 -8.86
N THR A 51 -8.47 -1.27 -9.25
CA THR A 51 -9.31 -2.47 -9.43
C THR A 51 -8.69 -3.44 -10.44
N ILE A 52 -8.18 -2.93 -11.57
CA ILE A 52 -7.48 -3.75 -12.58
C ILE A 52 -6.24 -4.42 -11.98
N ARG A 53 -5.45 -3.70 -11.19
CA ARG A 53 -4.22 -4.22 -10.57
C ARG A 53 -4.52 -5.20 -9.44
N MET A 54 -5.57 -4.96 -8.66
CA MET A 54 -6.04 -5.87 -7.63
C MET A 54 -6.53 -7.19 -8.26
N ALA A 55 -7.30 -7.14 -9.36
CA ALA A 55 -7.68 -8.34 -10.09
C ALA A 55 -6.46 -9.12 -10.60
N ARG A 56 -5.41 -8.42 -11.09
CA ARG A 56 -4.16 -9.07 -11.49
C ARG A 56 -3.44 -9.73 -10.32
N LEU A 57 -3.37 -9.06 -9.16
CA LEU A 57 -2.78 -9.62 -7.95
C LEU A 57 -3.56 -10.86 -7.48
N GLN A 58 -4.90 -10.84 -7.54
CA GLN A 58 -5.73 -12.00 -7.20
C GLN A 58 -5.38 -13.22 -8.07
N VAL A 59 -5.27 -13.05 -9.39
CA VAL A 59 -4.88 -14.14 -10.30
C VAL A 59 -3.52 -14.75 -9.91
N LEU A 60 -2.55 -13.91 -9.52
CA LEU A 60 -1.23 -14.38 -9.12
C LEU A 60 -1.24 -15.07 -7.75
N LEU A 61 -2.07 -14.59 -6.82
CA LEU A 61 -2.29 -15.21 -5.50
C LEU A 61 -2.95 -16.59 -5.63
N ASP A 62 -3.99 -16.70 -6.46
CA ASP A 62 -4.70 -17.95 -6.74
C ASP A 62 -3.75 -18.99 -7.35
N ALA A 63 -2.93 -18.58 -8.33
CA ALA A 63 -1.92 -19.45 -8.94
C ALA A 63 -0.86 -19.93 -7.95
N ALA A 64 -0.60 -19.17 -6.88
CA ALA A 64 0.32 -19.53 -5.80
C ALA A 64 -0.36 -20.25 -4.63
N GLY A 65 -1.68 -20.46 -4.67
CA GLY A 65 -2.44 -21.03 -3.55
C GLY A 65 -2.40 -20.17 -2.28
N ARG A 66 -2.22 -18.85 -2.42
CA ARG A 66 -2.09 -17.91 -1.31
C ARG A 66 -3.37 -17.09 -1.20
N SER A 67 -3.91 -16.96 0.01
CA SER A 67 -5.14 -16.18 0.23
C SER A 67 -4.86 -14.67 0.16
N ARG A 68 -5.86 -13.90 -0.28
CA ARG A 68 -5.81 -12.44 -0.35
C ARG A 68 -5.65 -11.81 1.03
N GLU A 69 -6.29 -12.36 2.04
CA GLU A 69 -6.29 -11.90 3.43
C GLU A 69 -4.89 -11.93 4.06
N ALA A 70 -3.98 -12.74 3.50
CA ALA A 70 -2.57 -12.79 3.91
C ALA A 70 -1.71 -11.65 3.34
N VAL A 71 -2.32 -10.70 2.63
CA VAL A 71 -1.66 -9.51 2.07
C VAL A 71 -2.41 -8.27 2.61
N GLN A 72 -1.72 -7.20 2.98
CA GLN A 72 -2.33 -5.91 3.24
C GLN A 72 -2.21 -5.04 1.99
N VAL A 73 -3.28 -4.39 1.55
CA VAL A 73 -3.27 -3.59 0.33
C VAL A 73 -3.50 -2.13 0.64
N PHE A 74 -2.42 -1.38 0.50
CA PHE A 74 -2.42 0.06 0.69
C PHE A 74 -2.32 0.74 -0.67
N VAL A 75 -2.96 1.90 -0.81
CA VAL A 75 -2.82 2.73 -2.01
C VAL A 75 -2.64 4.19 -1.64
N CYS A 76 -1.69 4.83 -2.31
CA CYS A 76 -1.52 6.28 -2.29
C CYS A 76 -1.98 6.86 -3.62
N PRO A 77 -3.19 7.44 -3.69
CA PRO A 77 -3.73 8.05 -4.91
C PRO A 77 -3.13 9.45 -5.12
N ASN A 78 -1.81 9.50 -5.31
CA ASN A 78 -0.97 10.69 -5.12
C ASN A 78 -1.43 11.93 -5.90
N ARG A 79 -1.85 11.77 -7.15
CA ARG A 79 -2.34 12.86 -8.03
C ARG A 79 -3.85 12.86 -8.19
N HIS A 80 -4.55 11.91 -7.57
CA HIS A 80 -6.00 11.78 -7.69
C HIS A 80 -6.67 12.45 -6.50
N ARG A 81 -7.69 13.26 -6.78
CA ARG A 81 -8.44 13.96 -5.72
C ARG A 81 -9.24 12.96 -4.91
N LEU A 82 -9.11 13.04 -3.58
CA LEU A 82 -9.97 12.30 -2.67
C LEU A 82 -11.30 13.03 -2.46
N THR A 83 -12.40 12.33 -2.72
CA THR A 83 -13.78 12.71 -2.40
C THR A 83 -14.45 11.55 -1.65
N PRO A 84 -15.63 11.75 -1.02
CA PRO A 84 -16.35 10.65 -0.38
C PRO A 84 -16.62 9.49 -1.35
N GLU A 85 -16.95 9.81 -2.61
CA GLU A 85 -17.20 8.82 -3.65
C GLU A 85 -15.95 8.04 -4.02
N SER A 86 -14.81 8.72 -4.20
CA SER A 86 -13.56 8.02 -4.53
C SER A 86 -13.08 7.14 -3.37
N VAL A 87 -13.22 7.61 -2.12
CA VAL A 87 -12.87 6.84 -0.91
C VAL A 87 -13.74 5.58 -0.82
N ALA A 88 -15.05 5.70 -1.07
CA ALA A 88 -15.95 4.56 -1.13
C ALA A 88 -15.57 3.58 -2.25
N ALA A 89 -15.20 4.08 -3.43
CA ALA A 89 -14.77 3.25 -4.55
C ALA A 89 -13.50 2.45 -4.23
N TYR A 90 -12.47 3.07 -3.62
CA TYR A 90 -11.27 2.35 -3.18
C TYR A 90 -11.59 1.28 -2.13
N ARG A 91 -12.46 1.59 -1.16
CA ARG A 91 -12.90 0.61 -0.16
C ARG A 91 -13.60 -0.58 -0.83
N ALA A 92 -14.52 -0.32 -1.75
CA ALA A 92 -15.24 -1.37 -2.47
C ALA A 92 -14.29 -2.23 -3.34
N ALA A 93 -13.21 -1.65 -3.83
CA ALA A 93 -12.17 -2.37 -4.58
C ALA A 93 -11.23 -3.22 -3.69
N GLY A 94 -11.39 -3.19 -2.36
CA GLY A 94 -10.61 -4.01 -1.44
C GLY A 94 -9.31 -3.38 -0.93
N VAL A 95 -9.23 -2.04 -0.92
CA VAL A 95 -8.16 -1.29 -0.24
C VAL A 95 -8.32 -1.41 1.27
N ASP A 96 -7.26 -1.81 1.95
CA ASP A 96 -7.20 -1.87 3.43
C ASP A 96 -6.85 -0.50 4.03
N GLN A 97 -5.98 0.28 3.37
CA GLN A 97 -5.61 1.63 3.82
C GLN A 97 -5.36 2.58 2.65
N LEU A 98 -5.97 3.78 2.74
CA LEU A 98 -5.66 4.91 1.88
C LEU A 98 -4.60 5.80 2.51
N ILE A 99 -3.52 6.04 1.78
CA ILE A 99 -2.44 6.95 2.19
C ILE A 99 -2.59 8.26 1.41
N ALA A 100 -3.09 9.29 2.09
CA ALA A 100 -3.40 10.57 1.48
C ALA A 100 -2.22 11.56 1.66
N PRO A 101 -1.51 11.95 0.59
CA PRO A 101 -0.46 12.95 0.70
C PRO A 101 -1.08 14.35 0.83
N LEU A 102 -0.63 15.11 1.84
CA LEU A 102 -1.18 16.44 2.14
C LEU A 102 -0.36 17.60 1.53
N PHE A 103 0.80 17.34 0.91
CA PHE A 103 1.70 18.30 0.23
C PHE A 103 1.47 19.79 0.55
N ALA A 104 1.94 20.27 1.70
CA ALA A 104 1.71 21.64 2.15
C ALA A 104 2.95 22.54 1.99
N ARG A 105 2.74 23.84 1.79
CA ARG A 105 3.84 24.84 1.72
C ARG A 105 4.27 25.37 3.09
N ASN A 106 3.38 25.32 4.07
CA ASN A 106 3.58 25.76 5.44
C ASN A 106 2.61 25.01 6.37
N LEU A 107 2.72 25.23 7.68
CA LEU A 107 1.92 24.53 8.70
C LEU A 107 0.42 24.84 8.57
N GLU A 108 0.06 26.10 8.31
CA GLU A 108 -1.35 26.48 8.14
C GLU A 108 -2.00 25.78 6.93
N ASP A 109 -1.27 25.62 5.82
CA ASP A 109 -1.72 24.84 4.66
C ASP A 109 -1.82 23.35 4.99
N LEU A 110 -0.93 22.81 5.82
CA LEU A 110 -0.99 21.42 6.26
C LEU A 110 -2.23 21.16 7.11
N GLU A 111 -2.46 22.00 8.12
CA GLU A 111 -3.61 21.93 9.04
C GLU A 111 -4.93 22.01 8.27
N ARG A 112 -5.09 23.02 7.41
CA ARG A 112 -6.30 23.17 6.58
C ARG A 112 -6.57 21.94 5.71
N ARG A 113 -5.53 21.30 5.18
CA ARG A 113 -5.69 20.10 4.33
C ARG A 113 -5.96 18.85 5.17
N ALA A 114 -5.34 18.72 6.34
CA ALA A 114 -5.63 17.66 7.29
C ALA A 114 -7.09 17.72 7.73
N ASP A 115 -7.62 18.90 8.07
CA ASP A 115 -9.02 19.10 8.45
C ASP A 115 -9.98 18.73 7.32
N ARG A 116 -9.66 19.14 6.08
CA ARG A 116 -10.43 18.74 4.90
C ARG A 116 -10.45 17.23 4.71
N LEU A 117 -9.30 16.56 4.86
CA LEU A 117 -9.24 15.11 4.75
C LEU A 117 -10.03 14.43 5.87
N ALA A 118 -9.92 14.91 7.11
CA ALA A 118 -10.66 14.39 8.26
C ALA A 118 -12.19 14.52 8.10
N SER A 119 -12.67 15.52 7.35
CA SER A 119 -14.10 15.64 7.03
C SER A 119 -14.60 14.55 6.07
N LEU A 120 -13.73 13.85 5.33
CA LEU A 120 -14.11 12.76 4.43
C LEU A 120 -14.33 11.43 5.16
N THR A 121 -13.95 11.35 6.44
CA THR A 121 -14.03 10.13 7.25
C THR A 121 -15.08 10.23 8.37
N ARG A 122 -15.86 11.31 8.41
CA ARG A 122 -16.97 11.50 9.35
C ARG A 122 -18.27 10.95 8.80
#